data_AF-A0A0K1NLP9-F1
#
_entry.id   AF-A0A0K1NLP9-F1
#
_cell.length_a   1.000
_cell.length_b   1.000
_cell.length_c   1.000
_cell.angle_alpha   90.00
_cell.angle_beta   90.00
_cell.angle_gamma   90.00
#
_symmetry.space_group_name_H-M   'P 1'
#
loop_
_entity.id
_entity.type
_entity.pdbx_description
1 polymer ?
#
loop_
_entity_poly.entity_id
_entity_poly.type
_entity_poly.pdbx_seq_one_letter_code
_entity_poly.pdbx_strand_id
1 'polypeptide(L)' 'MSVKQIPNRLKAALADNHKTSKWLADQLGKSDMTVSRWCTNRSQPSVHQLIEIANLLDVDVSELLNKTK' A
#
# COMPACT_ATOMS: atom_id res chain seq x y z
N MET A 1 9.01 -23.71 -8.07
CA MET A 1 9.20 -22.25 -8.20
C MET A 1 8.86 -21.62 -6.86
N SER A 2 9.78 -20.90 -6.23
CA SER A 2 9.47 -20.19 -4.97
C SER A 2 8.54 -19.02 -5.31
N VAL A 3 7.31 -19.06 -4.79
CA VAL A 3 6.40 -17.91 -4.88
C VAL A 3 7.08 -16.77 -4.13
N LYS A 4 7.55 -15.76 -4.87
CA LYS A 4 8.16 -14.58 -4.27
C LYS A 4 7.07 -13.91 -3.42
N GLN A 5 7.23 -14.00 -2.10
CA GLN A 5 6.28 -13.41 -1.17
C GLN A 5 6.16 -11.92 -1.46
N ILE A 6 4.94 -11.49 -1.74
CA ILE A 6 4.60 -10.09 -1.96
C ILE A 6 4.43 -9.50 -0.57
N PRO A 7 5.30 -8.59 -0.08
CA PRO A 7 5.27 -8.19 1.32
C PRO A 7 4.08 -7.29 1.67
N ASN A 8 3.69 -6.35 0.79
CA ASN A 8 2.52 -5.49 1.01
C ASN A 8 1.34 -5.84 0.08
N ARG A 9 0.11 -5.60 0.56
CA ARG A 9 -1.15 -5.76 -0.19
C ARG A 9 -1.86 -4.44 -0.45
N LEU A 10 -1.10 -3.34 -0.57
CA LEU A 10 -1.65 -1.99 -0.67
C LEU A 10 -2.67 -1.84 -1.82
N LYS A 11 -2.43 -2.48 -2.97
CA LYS A 11 -3.38 -2.45 -4.09
C LYS A 11 -4.74 -3.04 -3.71
N ALA A 12 -4.76 -4.13 -2.96
CA ALA A 12 -5.99 -4.74 -2.47
C ALA A 12 -6.66 -3.84 -1.43
N ALA A 13 -5.90 -3.36 -0.44
CA ALA A 13 -6.43 -2.46 0.61
C ALA A 13 -7.08 -1.19 0.02
N LEU A 14 -6.51 -0.61 -1.04
CA LEU A 14 -7.12 0.50 -1.76
C LEU A 14 -8.43 0.11 -2.43
N ALA A 15 -8.48 -1.07 -3.07
CA ALA A 15 -9.71 -1.56 -3.71
C ALA A 15 -10.81 -1.88 -2.68
N ASP A 16 -10.44 -2.52 -1.57
CA ASP A 16 -11.33 -2.85 -0.44
C ASP A 16 -11.95 -1.58 0.15
N ASN A 17 -11.23 -0.45 0.13
CA ASN A 17 -11.68 0.86 0.60
C ASN A 17 -12.25 1.78 -0.51
N HIS A 18 -12.47 1.25 -1.73
CA HIS A 18 -12.95 2.01 -2.88
C HIS A 18 -12.12 3.27 -3.20
N LYS A 19 -10.81 3.22 -2.96
CA LYS A 19 -9.84 4.29 -3.26
C LYS A 19 -8.98 3.92 -4.46
N THR A 20 -8.51 4.95 -5.18
CA THR A 20 -7.59 4.78 -6.30
C THR A 20 -6.16 5.05 -5.87
N SER A 21 -5.17 4.52 -6.61
CA SER A 21 -3.76 4.87 -6.36
C SER A 21 -3.47 6.36 -6.58
N LYS A 22 -4.21 7.01 -7.49
CA LYS A 22 -4.15 8.46 -7.70
C LYS A 22 -4.64 9.22 -6.46
N TRP A 23 -5.79 8.81 -5.90
CA TRP A 23 -6.30 9.41 -4.66
C TRP A 23 -5.25 9.33 -3.54
N LEU A 24 -4.60 8.18 -3.37
CA LEU A 24 -3.57 8.03 -2.35
C LEU A 24 -2.34 8.91 -2.64
N ALA A 25 -1.93 9.03 -3.91
CA ALA A 25 -0.84 9.91 -4.31
C ALA A 25 -1.14 11.37 -3.96
N ASP A 26 -2.36 11.82 -4.22
CA ASP A 26 -2.84 13.16 -3.88
C ASP A 26 -2.83 13.39 -2.36
N GLN A 27 -3.30 12.43 -1.55
CA GLN A 27 -3.30 12.54 -0.09
C GLN A 27 -1.89 12.64 0.51
N LEU A 28 -0.94 11.89 -0.05
CA LEU A 28 0.44 11.82 0.46
C LEU A 28 1.38 12.88 -0.15
N GLY A 29 0.89 13.70 -1.09
CA GLY A 29 1.72 14.61 -1.88
C GLY A 29 2.85 13.87 -2.62
N LYS A 30 2.58 12.67 -3.13
CA LYS A 30 3.52 11.84 -3.89
C LYS A 30 3.11 11.75 -5.35
N SER A 31 4.05 11.32 -6.19
CA SER A 31 3.74 11.04 -7.60
C SER A 31 2.93 9.74 -7.75
N ASP A 32 2.05 9.70 -8.76
CA ASP A 32 1.33 8.49 -9.16
C ASP A 32 2.29 7.31 -9.41
N MET A 33 3.46 7.58 -9.97
CA MET A 33 4.51 6.59 -10.24
C MET A 33 5.04 5.97 -8.93
N THR A 34 5.24 6.77 -7.89
CA THR A 34 5.69 6.30 -6.57
C THR A 34 4.67 5.34 -5.96
N VAL A 35 3.40 5.74 -5.91
CA VAL A 35 2.33 4.91 -5.33
C VAL A 35 2.09 3.65 -6.17
N SER A 36 2.15 3.76 -7.51
CA SER A 36 2.04 2.61 -8.41
C SER A 36 3.14 1.56 -8.16
N ARG A 37 4.38 2.00 -7.93
CA ARG A 37 5.49 1.09 -7.57
C ARG A 37 5.28 0.42 -6.22
N TRP A 38 4.66 1.08 -5.24
CA TRP A 38 4.25 0.47 -3.98
C TRP A 38 3.18 -0.60 -4.18
N CYS A 39 2.11 -0.26 -4.92
CA CYS A 39 1.02 -1.19 -5.24
C CYS A 39 1.49 -2.42 -6.02
N THR A 40 2.50 -2.27 -6.88
CA THR A 40 3.10 -3.36 -7.67
C THR A 40 4.30 -4.02 -6.96
N ASN A 41 4.58 -3.63 -5.72
CA ASN A 41 5.70 -4.14 -4.91
C ASN A 41 7.09 -4.01 -5.58
N ARG A 42 7.24 -3.09 -6.54
CA ARG A 42 8.52 -2.73 -7.18
C ARG A 42 9.41 -1.91 -6.24
N SER A 43 8.79 -1.13 -5.37
CA SER A 43 9.41 -0.48 -4.22
C SER A 43 8.48 -0.64 -3.02
N GLN A 44 9.00 -0.47 -1.81
CA GLN A 44 8.19 -0.51 -0.60
C GLN A 44 8.02 0.91 -0.04
N PRO A 45 6.83 1.25 0.50
CA PRO A 45 6.71 2.40 1.38
C PRO A 45 7.54 2.18 2.64
N SER A 46 8.03 3.27 3.24
CA SER A 46 8.64 3.19 4.57
C SER A 46 7.59 2.81 5.61
N VAL A 47 8.04 2.39 6.80
CA VAL A 47 7.12 2.09 7.93
C VAL A 47 6.25 3.31 8.27
N HIS A 48 6.84 4.51 8.28
CA HIS A 48 6.08 5.76 8.51
C HIS A 48 5.00 5.97 7.45
N GLN A 49 5.33 5.73 6.17
CA GLN A 49 4.35 5.84 5.08
C GLN A 49 3.24 4.78 5.20
N LEU A 50 3.55 3.56 5.62
CA LEU A 50 2.53 2.54 5.88
C LEU A 50 1.55 2.98 6.96
N ILE A 51 2.05 3.56 8.05
CA ILE A 51 1.20 4.07 9.14
C ILE A 51 0.32 5.22 8.63
N GLU A 52 0.90 6.15 7.88
CA GLU A 52 0.15 7.27 7.28
C GLU A 52 -0.95 6.78 6.33
N ILE A 53 -0.64 5.80 5.48
CA ILE A 53 -1.63 5.17 4.59
C ILE A 53 -2.74 4.47 5.39
N ALA A 54 -2.38 3.74 6.45
CA ALA A 54 -3.34 3.05 7.29
C ALA A 54 -4.33 4.04 7.95
N ASN A 55 -3.82 5.16 8.46
CA ASN A 55 -4.64 6.24 9.01
C ASN A 55 -5.55 6.88 7.95
N LEU A 56 -5.06 7.09 6.72
CA LEU A 56 -5.87 7.64 5.62
C LEU A 56 -7.00 6.69 5.18
N LEU A 57 -6.80 5.39 5.31
CA LEU A 57 -7.76 4.35 4.97
C LEU A 57 -8.63 3.92 6.16
N ASP A 58 -8.37 4.42 7.36
CA ASP A 58 -9.03 4.03 8.61
C ASP A 58 -8.99 2.51 8.86
N VAL A 59 -7.79 1.92 8.68
CA VAL A 59 -7.53 0.49 8.91
C VAL A 59 -6.30 0.28 9.78
N ASP A 60 -6.13 -0.91 10.34
CA ASP A 60 -4.88 -1.26 11.03
C ASP A 60 -3.72 -1.40 10.04
N VAL A 61 -2.52 -0.96 10.40
CA VAL A 61 -1.34 -1.02 9.52
C VAL A 61 -0.98 -2.45 9.10
N SER A 62 -1.32 -3.46 9.91
CA SER A 62 -1.11 -4.87 9.56
C SER A 62 -1.99 -5.32 8.39
N GLU A 63 -3.13 -4.66 8.13
CA GLU A 63 -4.00 -4.94 6.98
C GLU A 63 -3.37 -4.55 5.64
N LEU A 64 -2.35 -3.69 5.67
CA LEU A 64 -1.57 -3.32 4.49
C LEU A 64 -0.51 -4.38 4.12
N LEU A 65 -0.29 -5.39 4.96
CA LEU A 65 0.72 -6.42 4.79
C LEU A 65 0.09 -7.80 4.51
N ASN A 66 0.81 -8.66 3.79
CA ASN A 66 0.41 -10.05 3.66
C ASN A 66 0.84 -10.82 4.91
N LYS A 67 -0.08 -11.63 5.46
CA LYS A 67 0.23 -12.51 6.59
C LYS A 67 1.26 -13.55 6.16
N THR A 68 2.31 -13.70 6.96
CA THR A 68 3.39 -14.65 6.68
C THR A 68 3.16 -16.03 7.29
N LYS A 69 2.28 -16.14 8.30
CA LYS A 69 1.85 -17.36 8.99
C LYS A 69 0.42 -17.19 9.49
#